data_AF-A0AAP7N7N3-F1
#
_entry.id   AF-A0AAP7N7N3-F1
#
_cell.length_a   1.000
_cell.length_b   1.000
_cell.length_c   1.000
_cell.angle_alpha   90.00
_cell.angle_beta   90.00
_cell.angle_gamma   90.00
#
_symmetry.space_group_name_H-M   'P 1'
#
loop_
_entity.id
_entity.type
_entity.pdbx_description
1 polymer ?
#
loop_
_entity_poly.entity_id
_entity_poly.type
_entity_poly.pdbx_seq_one_letter_code
_entity_poly.pdbx_strand_id
1 'polypeptide(L)'
;MDLSELKIRLGIPEDDTSQDAKLQIDLEDAISFVKEECNNSFVGPDGVESLPGPVKKGIALMIEIDRDSPKGVQSESIGGMSKTYTADDVRYKPAFDLFRPYKKIRFKPLR
;
A
#
# COMPACT_ATOMS: atom_id res chain seq x y z
N MET A 1 -8.51 7.19 2.67
CA MET A 1 -9.45 6.08 2.42
C MET A 1 -9.78 5.49 3.77
N ASP A 2 -10.94 4.88 3.94
CA ASP A 2 -11.30 4.22 5.19
C ASP A 2 -11.10 2.70 5.10
N LEU A 3 -11.31 2.02 6.23
CA LEU A 3 -11.20 0.58 6.35
C LEU A 3 -12.21 -0.15 5.46
N SER A 4 -13.44 0.34 5.33
CA SER A 4 -14.47 -0.24 4.46
C SER A 4 -14.03 -0.23 3.00
N GLU A 5 -13.54 0.91 2.49
CA GLU A 5 -12.98 1.03 1.15
C GLU A 5 -11.79 0.08 0.94
N LEU A 6 -10.93 -0.08 1.95
CA LEU A 6 -9.82 -1.04 1.91
C LEU A 6 -10.31 -2.49 1.82
N LYS A 7 -11.27 -2.90 2.68
CA LYS A 7 -11.82 -4.26 2.66
C LYS A 7 -12.41 -4.61 1.29
N ILE A 8 -13.17 -3.70 0.69
CA ILE A 8 -13.72 -3.87 -0.66
C ILE A 8 -12.61 -4.09 -1.68
N ARG A 9 -11.52 -3.31 -1.61
CA ARG A 9 -10.37 -3.46 -2.52
C ARG A 9 -9.63 -4.78 -2.34
N LEU A 10 -9.59 -5.31 -1.13
CA LEU A 10 -8.97 -6.61 -0.79
C LEU A 10 -9.92 -7.80 -1.02
N GLY A 11 -11.17 -7.56 -1.43
CA GLY A 11 -12.18 -8.62 -1.57
C GLY A 11 -12.63 -9.24 -0.24
N ILE A 12 -12.45 -8.54 0.87
CA ILE A 12 -12.86 -8.98 2.21
C ILE A 12 -14.30 -8.50 2.45
N PRO A 13 -15.23 -9.38 2.88
CA PRO A 13 -16.59 -8.98 3.25
C PRO A 13 -16.59 -7.93 4.37
N GLU A 14 -17.50 -6.95 4.30
CA GLU A 14 -17.54 -5.86 5.29
C GLU A 14 -17.87 -6.37 6.71
N ASP A 15 -18.67 -7.43 6.80
CA ASP A 15 -19.09 -8.11 8.03
C ASP A 15 -17.99 -9.00 8.63
N ASP A 16 -16.95 -9.33 7.87
CA ASP A 16 -15.76 -9.98 8.41
C ASP A 16 -14.94 -8.96 9.20
N THR A 17 -15.05 -9.04 10.53
CA THR A 17 -14.35 -8.16 11.48
C THR A 17 -13.12 -8.82 12.10
N SER A 18 -12.76 -10.03 11.66
CA SER A 18 -11.73 -10.87 12.29
C SER A 18 -10.32 -10.25 12.28
N GLN A 19 -10.05 -9.32 11.35
CA GLN A 19 -8.74 -8.69 11.15
C GLN A 19 -8.81 -7.15 11.16
N ASP A 20 -9.91 -6.55 11.61
CA ASP A 20 -10.14 -5.11 11.47
C ASP A 20 -9.09 -4.27 12.19
N ALA A 21 -8.75 -4.65 13.42
CA ALA A 21 -7.73 -3.95 14.20
C ALA A 21 -6.36 -3.96 13.48
N LYS A 22 -6.00 -5.09 12.86
CA LYS A 22 -4.75 -5.21 12.11
C LYS A 22 -4.81 -4.40 10.81
N LEU A 23 -5.87 -4.55 10.03
CA LEU A 23 -6.05 -3.83 8.77
C LEU A 23 -6.10 -2.32 8.96
N GLN A 24 -6.65 -1.83 10.08
CA GLN A 24 -6.63 -0.42 10.43
C GLN A 24 -5.19 0.09 10.65
N ILE A 25 -4.38 -0.65 11.42
CA ILE A 25 -2.96 -0.30 11.66
C ILE A 25 -2.18 -0.34 10.35
N ASP A 26 -2.31 -1.42 9.57
CA ASP A 26 -1.62 -1.58 8.29
C ASP A 26 -2.01 -0.45 7.31
N LEU A 27 -3.27 0.00 7.33
CA LEU A 27 -3.75 1.11 6.54
C LEU A 27 -3.12 2.44 6.95
N GLU A 28 -3.08 2.73 8.25
CA GLU A 28 -2.48 3.96 8.79
C GLU A 28 -0.98 4.05 8.45
N ASP A 29 -0.26 2.94 8.64
CA ASP A 29 1.17 2.84 8.32
C ASP A 29 1.42 3.02 6.82
N ALA A 30 0.62 2.37 5.96
CA ALA A 30 0.75 2.51 4.52
C ALA A 30 0.44 3.92 4.02
N ILE A 31 -0.57 4.60 4.59
CA ILE A 31 -0.86 6.01 4.27
C ILE A 31 0.31 6.90 4.68
N SER A 32 0.86 6.69 5.88
CA SER A 32 2.02 7.44 6.38
C SER A 32 3.23 7.28 5.45
N PHE A 33 3.58 6.02 5.12
CA PHE A 33 4.64 5.70 4.20
C PHE A 33 4.47 6.38 2.83
N VAL A 34 3.27 6.33 2.26
CA VAL A 34 3.02 6.91 0.93
C VAL A 34 3.11 8.44 0.93
N LYS A 35 2.72 9.10 2.03
CA LYS A 35 2.90 10.56 2.17
C LYS A 35 4.38 10.94 2.17
N GLU A 36 5.21 10.17 2.86
CA GLU A 36 6.67 10.36 2.88
C GLU A 36 7.29 10.06 1.52
N GLU A 37 6.96 8.92 0.93
CA GLU A 37 7.48 8.45 -0.35
C GLU A 37 7.09 9.37 -1.52
N CYS A 38 5.88 9.94 -1.46
CA CYS A 38 5.44 10.95 -2.43
C CYS A 38 5.91 12.35 -2.09
N ASN A 39 6.46 12.58 -0.88
CA ASN A 39 6.69 13.91 -0.33
C ASN A 39 5.47 14.83 -0.54
N ASN A 40 4.28 14.26 -0.33
CA ASN A 40 3.00 14.88 -0.65
C ASN A 40 2.00 14.49 0.44
N SER A 41 1.48 15.48 1.17
CA SER A 41 0.49 15.25 2.22
C SER A 41 -0.88 14.84 1.69
N PHE A 42 -1.14 15.03 0.39
CA PHE A 42 -2.45 14.82 -0.24
C PHE A 42 -3.57 15.64 0.40
N VAL A 43 -3.24 16.78 1.01
CA VAL A 43 -4.20 17.71 1.60
C VAL A 43 -4.62 18.74 0.55
N GLY A 44 -5.92 18.89 0.35
CA GLY A 44 -6.51 19.87 -0.53
C GLY A 44 -6.47 21.30 0.03
N PRO A 45 -6.87 22.31 -0.76
CA PRO A 45 -6.92 23.71 -0.31
C PRO A 45 -7.86 23.95 0.88
N ASP A 46 -8.83 23.06 1.06
CA ASP A 46 -9.81 23.01 2.14
C ASP A 46 -9.28 22.37 3.43
N GLY A 47 -8.03 21.89 3.43
CA GLY A 47 -7.43 21.20 4.57
C GLY A 47 -7.86 19.74 4.70
N VAL A 48 -8.60 19.21 3.72
CA VAL A 48 -9.10 17.82 3.74
C VAL A 48 -8.12 16.90 3.02
N GLU A 49 -7.82 15.76 3.63
CA GLU A 49 -7.02 14.73 2.99
C GLU A 49 -7.80 14.03 1.87
N SER A 50 -7.27 14.10 0.65
CA SER A 50 -7.86 13.50 -0.54
C SER A 50 -6.81 12.72 -1.32
N LEU A 51 -6.76 11.41 -1.05
CA LEU A 51 -5.87 10.48 -1.76
C LEU A 51 -6.42 10.20 -3.17
N PRO A 52 -5.62 10.40 -4.24
CA PRO A 52 -6.00 10.04 -5.60
C PRO A 52 -6.29 8.54 -5.77
N GLY A 53 -7.17 8.18 -6.70
CA GLY A 53 -7.54 6.78 -6.97
C GLY A 53 -6.35 5.82 -7.15
N PRO A 54 -5.32 6.16 -7.96
CA PRO A 54 -4.14 5.33 -8.12
C PRO A 54 -3.33 5.18 -6.83
N VAL A 55 -3.22 6.24 -6.02
CA VAL A 55 -2.54 6.21 -4.73
C VAL A 55 -3.26 5.25 -3.78
N LYS A 56 -4.59 5.33 -3.71
CA LYS A 56 -5.37 4.38 -2.93
C LYS A 56 -5.18 2.93 -3.42
N LYS A 57 -5.05 2.73 -4.74
CA LYS A 57 -4.84 1.40 -5.34
C LYS A 57 -3.46 0.84 -4.96
N GLY A 58 -2.43 1.68 -4.98
CA GLY A 58 -1.09 1.27 -4.57
C GLY A 58 -1.01 0.89 -3.09
N ILE A 59 -1.69 1.63 -2.21
CA ILE A 59 -1.77 1.28 -0.78
C ILE A 59 -2.44 -0.08 -0.57
N ALA A 60 -3.59 -0.32 -1.20
CA ALA A 60 -4.27 -1.62 -1.11
C ALA A 60 -3.38 -2.76 -1.61
N LEU A 61 -2.65 -2.53 -2.71
CA LEU A 61 -1.72 -3.52 -3.26
C LEU A 61 -0.53 -3.81 -2.33
N MET A 62 -0.01 -2.81 -1.62
CA MET A 62 1.03 -3.04 -0.60
C MET A 62 0.52 -3.98 0.51
N ILE A 63 -0.67 -3.69 1.04
CA ILE A 63 -1.29 -4.48 2.10
C ILE A 63 -1.63 -5.90 1.60
N GLU A 64 -2.08 -6.05 0.37
CA GLU A 64 -2.29 -7.35 -0.28
C GLU A 64 -0.99 -8.17 -0.35
N ILE A 65 0.11 -7.56 -0.83
CA ILE A 65 1.43 -8.20 -0.87
C ILE A 65 1.88 -8.65 0.52
N ASP A 66 1.68 -7.82 1.55
CA ASP A 66 2.04 -8.13 2.93
C ASP A 66 1.23 -9.27 3.54
N ARG A 67 -0.03 -9.43 3.10
CA ARG A 67 -0.90 -10.52 3.53
C ARG A 67 -0.55 -11.83 2.83
N ASP A 68 -0.25 -11.77 1.54
CA ASP A 68 -0.04 -12.96 0.72
C ASP A 68 1.39 -13.49 0.77
N SER A 69 2.37 -12.62 1.03
CA SER A 69 3.80 -12.94 0.94
C SER A 69 4.53 -12.62 2.24
N PRO A 70 4.85 -13.63 3.07
CA PRO A 70 5.68 -13.42 4.24
C PRO A 70 7.07 -12.91 3.83
N LYS A 71 7.56 -11.90 4.53
CA LYS A 71 8.87 -11.28 4.27
C LYS A 71 9.99 -12.34 4.31
N GLY A 72 10.87 -12.30 3.31
CA GLY A 72 12.01 -13.23 3.22
C GLY A 72 11.70 -14.61 2.66
N VAL A 73 10.45 -14.91 2.28
CA VAL A 73 10.09 -16.17 1.62
C VAL A 73 10.11 -15.98 0.11
N GLN A 74 11.11 -16.55 -0.57
CA GLN A 74 11.25 -16.44 -2.04
C GLN A 74 10.46 -17.53 -2.80
N SER A 75 10.22 -18.66 -2.16
CA SER A 75 9.42 -19.74 -2.74
C SER A 75 8.83 -20.60 -1.66
N GLU A 76 7.60 -21.05 -1.87
CA GLU A 76 6.90 -22.00 -1.00
C GLU A 76 6.31 -23.13 -1.85
N SER A 77 6.36 -24.36 -1.32
CA SER A 77 5.77 -25.53 -1.96
C SER A 77 4.78 -26.20 -1.02
N ILE A 78 3.50 -26.23 -1.38
CA ILE A 78 2.42 -26.84 -0.60
C ILE A 78 1.74 -27.89 -1.46
N GLY A 79 1.82 -29.17 -1.04
CA GLY A 79 1.04 -30.25 -1.66
C GLY A 79 1.30 -30.43 -3.17
N GLY A 80 2.51 -30.19 -3.66
CA GLY A 80 2.86 -30.28 -5.08
C GLY A 80 2.60 -29.01 -5.89
N MET A 81 1.99 -27.97 -5.30
CA MET A 81 1.91 -26.63 -5.89
C MET A 81 3.11 -25.79 -5.44
N SER A 82 3.75 -25.09 -6.37
CA SER A 82 4.83 -24.14 -6.08
C SER A 82 4.35 -22.71 -6.30
N LYS A 83 4.65 -21.83 -5.33
CA LYS A 83 4.52 -20.38 -5.47
C LYS A 83 5.91 -19.77 -5.39
N THR A 84 6.23 -18.89 -6.33
CA THR A 84 7.47 -18.10 -6.32
C THR A 84 7.11 -16.66 -6.08
N TYR A 85 7.82 -16.03 -5.15
CA TYR A 85 7.63 -14.63 -4.78
C TYR A 85 8.73 -13.78 -5.39
N THR A 86 8.42 -12.52 -5.68
CA THR A 86 9.44 -11.54 -6.05
C THR A 86 10.35 -11.25 -4.87
N ALA A 87 11.63 -11.00 -5.13
CA ALA A 87 12.57 -10.59 -4.09
C ALA A 87 12.08 -9.35 -3.34
N ASP A 88 12.39 -9.29 -2.04
CA ASP A 88 11.85 -8.27 -1.12
C ASP A 88 12.17 -6.83 -1.57
N ASP A 89 13.28 -6.63 -2.29
CA ASP A 89 13.73 -5.34 -2.81
C ASP A 89 12.90 -4.81 -3.98
N VAL A 90 12.19 -5.68 -4.70
CA VAL A 90 11.34 -5.31 -5.85
C VAL A 90 9.85 -5.61 -5.64
N ARG A 91 9.47 -6.25 -4.53
CA ARG A 91 8.08 -6.71 -4.30
C ARG A 91 7.05 -5.58 -4.38
N TYR A 92 7.38 -4.38 -3.88
CA TYR A 92 6.47 -3.23 -3.92
C TYR A 92 6.56 -2.39 -5.20
N LYS A 93 7.38 -2.79 -6.17
CA LYS A 93 7.53 -2.06 -7.44
C LYS A 93 6.18 -1.75 -8.12
N PRO A 94 5.21 -2.68 -8.19
CA PRO A 94 3.90 -2.38 -8.78
C PRO A 94 3.13 -1.27 -8.04
N ALA A 95 3.23 -1.23 -6.70
CA ALA A 95 2.63 -0.15 -5.91
C ALA A 95 3.37 1.18 -6.13
N PHE A 96 4.70 1.15 -6.18
CA PHE A 96 5.52 2.34 -6.41
C PHE A 96 5.29 2.98 -7.77
N ASP A 97 5.00 2.19 -8.80
CA ASP A 97 4.65 2.69 -10.13
C ASP A 97 3.34 3.51 -10.11
N LEU A 98 2.39 3.19 -9.23
CA LEU A 98 1.17 3.97 -9.03
C LEU A 98 1.40 5.28 -8.27
N PHE A 99 2.41 5.33 -7.40
CA PHE A 99 2.78 6.52 -6.64
C PHE A 99 3.62 7.51 -7.45
N ARG A 100 4.39 7.01 -8.42
CA ARG A 100 5.37 7.77 -9.19
C ARG A 100 4.84 9.11 -9.76
N PRO A 101 3.63 9.21 -10.33
CA PRO A 101 3.11 10.47 -10.85
C PRO A 101 2.82 11.53 -9.77
N TYR A 102 2.68 11.12 -8.52
CA TYR A 102 2.30 11.98 -7.39
C TYR A 102 3.49 12.42 -6.52
N LYS A 103 4.70 11.97 -6.85
CA LYS A 103 5.93 12.33 -6.17
C LYS A 103 6.29 13.80 -6.42
N LYS A 104 6.33 14.62 -5.36
CA LYS A 104 6.78 16.01 -5.41
C LYS A 104 8.30 16.08 -5.24
N ILE A 105 9.00 16.54 -6.27
CA ILE A 105 10.45 16.74 -6.25
C ILE A 105 10.80 17.84 -5.24
N ARG A 106 11.75 17.57 -4.34
CA ARG A 106 12.37 18.61 -3.50
C ARG A 106 13.45 19.31 -4.32
N PHE A 107 13.22 20.55 -4.71
CA PHE A 107 14.31 21.40 -5.19
C PHE A 107 15.18 21.78 -4.00
N LYS A 108 16.41 21.25 -3.93
CA LYS A 108 17.45 21.83 -3.08
C LYS A 108 18.12 22.95 -3.87
N PRO A 109 18.14 24.20 -3.38
CA PRO A 109 18.93 25.24 -4.03
C PRO A 109 20.40 24.81 -4.04
N LEU A 110 21.03 24.87 -5.21
CA LEU A 110 22.49 24.73 -5.33
C LEU A 110 23.10 25.90 -4.57
N ARG A 111 23.83 25.60 -3.51
CA ARG A 111 24.50 26.57 -2.65
C ARG A 111 25.93 26.76 -3.13
#